data_AF-A0A7R9DGH0-F1
#
_entry.id   AF-A0A7R9DGH0-F1
#
_cell.length_a   1.000
_cell.length_b   1.000
_cell.length_c   1.000
_cell.angle_alpha   90.00
_cell.angle_beta   90.00
_cell.angle_gamma   90.00
#
_symmetry.space_group_name_H-M   'P 1'
#
loop_
_entity.id
_entity.type
_entity.pdbx_description
1 polymer ?
#
loop_
_entity_poly.entity_id
_entity_poly.type
_entity_poly.pdbx_seq_one_letter_code
_entity_poly.pdbx_strand_id
1 'polypeptide(L)'
;MEDYLSSGNLQEALSSYREQKIPDKFVRFVLLSMMNQALDKTDNDRDLVSALILELKKGSLVTSTQFLDSYRELVGQMAEKEQEIPRIYSYVAGFAGNAVSTELASLADISEVTENGAHYPLFMLILQQFHKTQGKVNLTQLFNDSKVNLLNQLPEVDRTKDRLSEILEDRGLTFLFPLLRIQSELWKQLQADPNPNQFYKWIKENLDPAHHTNPGFINALMTVLVKYITQETTLVEGYDQTTVPDKALQEKEKTLLEKFKLVLQAFLHEKTDLQVTAVYSLQVYCYTLHFPKGMLLRWFVNLYDLEIVEEEAFLKWKEDISDDYPGKGKALFQVNQWLTWLAEAESEEEEEGDN
;
A
#
# COMPACT_ATOMS: atom_id res chain seq x y z
N MET A 1 -11.13 22.84 33.78
CA MET A 1 -10.21 21.83 33.23
C MET A 1 -9.34 21.26 34.33
N GLU A 2 -8.61 22.07 35.09
CA GLU A 2 -7.79 21.61 36.23
C GLU A 2 -8.57 20.76 37.24
N ASP A 3 -9.79 21.19 37.62
CA ASP A 3 -10.66 20.41 38.52
C ASP A 3 -11.06 19.06 37.91
N TYR A 4 -11.28 19.00 36.60
CA TYR A 4 -11.63 17.76 35.90
C TYR A 4 -10.45 16.82 35.80
N LEU A 5 -9.26 17.32 35.46
CA LEU A 5 -8.03 16.51 35.41
C LEU A 5 -7.69 15.95 36.80
N SER A 6 -7.96 16.71 37.86
CA SER A 6 -7.71 16.27 39.24
C SER A 6 -8.74 15.27 39.76
N SER A 7 -10.03 15.47 39.45
CA SER A 7 -11.12 14.64 39.97
C SER A 7 -11.48 13.44 39.10
N GLY A 8 -11.22 13.51 37.79
CA GLY A 8 -11.75 12.58 36.79
C GLY A 8 -13.28 12.60 36.66
N ASN A 9 -13.98 13.55 37.31
CA ASN A 9 -15.44 13.56 37.37
C ASN A 9 -16.07 14.11 36.08
N LEU A 10 -16.35 13.19 35.16
CA LEU A 10 -16.89 13.50 33.84
C LEU A 10 -18.26 14.19 33.88
N GLN A 11 -19.14 13.81 34.82
CA GLN A 11 -20.48 14.38 34.91
C GLN A 11 -20.45 15.83 35.41
N GLU A 12 -19.56 16.14 36.35
CA GLU A 12 -19.35 17.50 36.84
C GLU A 12 -18.71 18.39 35.77
N ALA A 13 -17.76 17.87 35.00
CA ALA A 13 -17.17 18.58 33.87
C ALA A 13 -18.21 18.91 32.79
N LEU A 14 -19.08 17.96 32.45
CA LEU A 14 -20.17 18.16 31.48
C LEU A 14 -21.20 19.19 31.98
N SER A 15 -21.54 19.14 33.26
CA SER A 15 -22.47 20.10 33.88
C SER A 15 -21.87 21.51 33.83
N SER A 16 -20.62 21.64 34.26
CA SER A 16 -19.85 22.89 34.18
C SER A 16 -19.79 23.43 32.75
N TYR A 17 -19.55 22.58 31.74
CA TYR A 17 -19.53 23.01 30.34
C TYR A 17 -20.89 23.58 29.89
N ARG A 18 -22.00 22.91 30.24
CA ARG A 18 -23.36 23.36 29.85
C ARG A 18 -23.73 24.68 30.52
N GLU A 19 -23.31 24.90 31.76
CA GLU A 19 -23.59 26.14 32.50
C GLU A 19 -22.94 27.38 31.85
N GLN A 20 -21.79 27.20 31.20
CA GLN A 20 -21.09 28.29 30.50
C GLN A 20 -21.85 28.82 29.28
N LYS A 21 -22.81 28.05 28.74
CA LYS A 21 -23.62 28.42 27.56
C LYS A 21 -22.76 28.98 26.41
N ILE A 22 -21.70 28.26 26.10
CA ILE A 22 -20.68 28.66 25.12
C ILE A 22 -21.33 28.78 23.74
N PRO A 23 -21.24 29.94 23.06
CA PRO A 23 -21.74 30.07 21.70
C PRO A 23 -20.99 29.16 20.72
N ASP A 24 -21.69 28.54 19.77
CA ASP A 24 -21.15 27.57 18.78
C ASP A 24 -19.85 28.03 18.10
N LYS A 25 -19.74 29.31 17.75
CA LYS A 25 -18.55 29.88 17.10
C LYS A 25 -17.28 29.82 17.96
N PHE A 26 -17.43 29.66 19.27
CA PHE A 26 -16.31 29.58 20.21
C PHE A 26 -15.94 28.15 20.61
N VAL A 27 -16.79 27.16 20.29
CA VAL A 27 -16.58 25.76 20.68
C VAL A 27 -15.23 25.22 20.20
N ARG A 28 -14.81 25.53 18.98
CA ARG A 28 -13.50 25.10 18.45
C ARG A 28 -12.32 25.60 19.29
N PHE A 29 -12.40 26.83 19.84
CA PHE A 29 -11.33 27.37 20.67
C PHE A 29 -11.31 26.74 22.06
N VAL A 30 -12.49 26.33 22.57
CA VAL A 30 -12.58 25.57 23.82
C VAL A 30 -11.94 24.20 23.63
N LEU A 31 -12.26 23.48 22.55
CA LEU A 31 -11.64 22.20 22.22
C LEU A 31 -10.11 22.32 22.09
N LEU A 32 -9.64 23.34 21.36
CA LEU A 32 -8.21 23.63 21.22
C LEU A 32 -7.55 23.90 22.58
N SER A 33 -8.21 24.69 23.45
CA SER A 33 -7.70 24.99 24.79
C SER A 33 -7.63 23.73 25.67
N MET A 34 -8.66 22.89 25.62
CA MET A 34 -8.70 21.61 26.35
C MET A 34 -7.56 20.69 25.94
N MET A 35 -7.33 20.52 24.63
CA MET A 35 -6.23 19.70 24.12
C MET A 35 -4.86 20.28 24.51
N ASN A 36 -4.66 21.59 24.33
CA ASN A 36 -3.41 22.27 24.70
C ASN A 36 -3.06 22.12 26.18
N GLN A 37 -4.04 22.23 27.07
CA GLN A 37 -3.82 22.10 28.52
C GLN A 37 -3.42 20.69 28.96
N ALA A 38 -3.63 19.67 28.12
CA ALA A 38 -3.27 18.29 28.41
C ALA A 38 -1.98 17.81 27.72
N LEU A 39 -1.42 18.59 26.78
CA LEU A 39 -0.24 18.19 26.02
C LEU A 39 1.01 18.02 26.91
N ASP A 40 1.18 18.89 27.91
CA ASP A 40 2.30 18.87 28.85
C ASP A 40 2.02 18.04 30.12
N LYS A 41 0.89 17.31 30.16
CA LYS A 41 0.42 16.55 31.33
C LYS A 41 0.65 15.04 31.19
N THR A 42 0.00 14.23 32.02
CA THR A 42 0.15 12.77 32.01
C THR A 42 -0.64 12.11 30.87
N ASP A 43 -0.36 10.84 30.57
CA ASP A 43 -1.15 10.06 29.59
C ASP A 43 -2.62 9.98 30.03
N ASN A 44 -2.87 9.77 31.33
CA ASN A 44 -4.21 9.75 31.90
C ASN A 44 -4.95 11.08 31.71
N ASP A 45 -4.27 12.23 31.85
CA ASP A 45 -4.90 13.53 31.62
C ASP A 45 -5.34 13.71 30.17
N ARG A 46 -4.54 13.26 29.20
CA ARG A 46 -4.92 13.26 27.77
C ARG A 46 -6.10 12.34 27.50
N ASP A 47 -6.14 11.17 28.14
CA ASP A 47 -7.26 10.23 28.01
C ASP A 47 -8.55 10.82 28.60
N LEU A 48 -8.47 11.51 29.74
CA LEU A 48 -9.60 12.24 30.33
C LEU A 48 -10.10 13.34 29.38
N VAL A 49 -9.21 14.16 28.82
CA VAL A 49 -9.62 15.17 27.83
C VAL A 49 -10.30 14.54 26.62
N SER A 50 -9.76 13.44 26.10
CA SER A 50 -10.36 12.72 24.98
C SER A 50 -11.76 12.18 25.33
N ALA A 51 -11.92 11.60 26.52
CA ALA A 51 -13.20 11.11 27.03
C ALA A 51 -14.24 12.24 27.18
N LEU A 52 -13.83 13.41 27.69
CA LEU A 52 -14.71 14.57 27.79
C LEU A 52 -15.16 15.08 26.42
N ILE A 53 -14.24 15.18 25.44
CA ILE A 53 -14.60 15.57 24.07
C ILE A 53 -15.62 14.59 23.46
N LEU A 54 -15.43 13.29 23.67
CA LEU A 54 -16.37 12.26 23.22
C LEU A 54 -17.77 12.42 23.85
N GLU A 55 -17.85 12.64 25.16
CA GLU A 55 -19.15 12.84 25.81
C GLU A 55 -19.83 14.14 25.38
N LEU A 56 -19.06 15.20 25.15
CA LEU A 56 -19.60 16.43 24.55
C LEU A 56 -20.17 16.15 23.15
N LYS A 57 -19.53 15.29 22.35
CA LYS A 57 -20.03 14.89 21.03
C LYS A 57 -21.32 14.08 21.14
N LYS A 58 -21.38 13.08 22.03
CA LYS A 58 -22.60 12.31 22.31
C LYS A 58 -23.74 13.20 22.79
N GLY A 59 -23.43 14.23 23.57
CA GLY A 59 -24.38 15.25 24.02
C GLY A 59 -24.77 16.26 22.95
N SER A 60 -24.29 16.14 21.71
CA SER A 60 -24.49 17.11 20.61
C SER A 60 -24.06 18.54 20.95
N LEU A 61 -23.11 18.69 21.89
CA LEU A 61 -22.53 19.98 22.29
C LEU A 61 -21.34 20.37 21.42
N VAL A 62 -20.70 19.38 20.79
CA VAL A 62 -19.62 19.58 19.81
C VAL A 62 -19.86 18.74 18.57
N THR A 63 -19.37 19.21 17.44
CA THR A 63 -19.45 18.53 16.14
C THR A 63 -18.08 18.02 15.70
N SER A 64 -18.08 17.06 14.78
CA SER A 64 -16.85 16.53 14.17
C SER A 64 -16.08 17.63 13.43
N THR A 65 -16.78 18.54 12.76
CA THR A 65 -16.18 19.71 12.09
C THR A 65 -15.46 20.63 13.08
N GLN A 66 -16.10 20.97 14.21
CA GLN A 66 -15.46 21.79 15.24
C GLN A 66 -14.22 21.11 15.84
N PHE A 67 -14.27 19.78 16.01
CA PHE A 67 -13.10 19.02 16.44
C PHE A 67 -11.98 19.08 15.40
N LEU A 68 -12.27 18.79 14.12
CA LEU A 68 -11.28 18.82 13.03
C LEU A 68 -10.63 20.21 12.86
N ASP A 69 -11.42 21.28 12.93
CA ASP A 69 -10.90 22.66 12.91
C ASP A 69 -9.92 22.90 14.08
N SER A 70 -10.31 22.48 15.29
CA SER A 70 -9.46 22.62 16.47
C SER A 70 -8.20 21.74 16.40
N TYR A 71 -8.31 20.55 15.80
CA TYR A 71 -7.20 19.63 15.62
C TYR A 71 -6.19 20.18 14.60
N ARG A 72 -6.67 20.75 13.49
CA ARG A 72 -5.83 21.41 12.48
C ARG A 72 -5.04 22.58 13.07
N GLU A 73 -5.68 23.38 13.93
CA GLU A 73 -5.01 24.47 14.63
C GLU A 73 -3.98 23.96 15.66
N LEU A 74 -4.30 22.88 16.40
CA LEU A 74 -3.36 22.23 17.32
C LEU A 74 -2.12 21.71 16.60
N VAL A 75 -2.33 21.03 15.46
CA VAL A 75 -1.26 20.49 14.61
C VAL A 75 -0.34 21.60 14.10
N GLY A 76 -0.91 22.74 13.71
CA GLY A 76 -0.15 23.92 13.29
C GLY A 76 0.79 24.49 14.36
N GLN A 77 0.46 24.30 15.65
CA GLN A 77 1.24 24.83 16.78
C GLN A 77 2.36 23.88 17.25
N MET A 78 2.45 22.65 16.70
CA MET A 78 3.36 21.65 17.25
C MET A 78 4.84 22.03 17.15
N ALA A 79 5.27 22.57 16.00
CA ALA A 79 6.68 22.90 15.75
C ALA A 79 7.21 23.96 16.72
N GLU A 80 6.37 24.94 17.09
CA GLU A 80 6.74 26.00 18.04
C GLU A 80 6.85 25.47 19.48
N LYS A 81 6.02 24.47 19.83
CA LYS A 81 5.92 23.92 21.19
C LYS A 81 6.81 22.71 21.45
N GLU A 82 7.43 22.15 20.42
CA GLU A 82 8.24 20.92 20.52
C GLU A 82 9.41 21.05 21.50
N GLN A 83 9.99 22.25 21.64
CA GLN A 83 11.08 22.50 22.59
C GLN A 83 10.63 22.36 24.06
N GLU A 84 9.39 22.74 24.36
CA GLU A 84 8.83 22.74 25.71
C GLU A 84 8.12 21.42 26.03
N ILE A 85 7.57 20.76 25.01
CA ILE A 85 6.80 19.52 25.12
C ILE A 85 7.48 18.43 24.30
N PRO A 86 8.46 17.70 24.88
CA PRO A 86 9.08 16.57 24.21
C PRO A 86 8.01 15.55 23.82
N ARG A 87 8.07 15.04 22.58
CA ARG A 87 7.10 14.08 22.02
C ARG A 87 5.70 14.64 21.75
N ILE A 88 5.55 15.96 21.58
CA ILE A 88 4.29 16.59 21.21
C ILE A 88 3.57 15.88 20.04
N TYR A 89 4.31 15.45 19.01
CA TYR A 89 3.75 14.69 17.88
C TYR A 89 3.07 13.39 18.31
N SER A 90 3.65 12.64 19.25
CA SER A 90 3.03 11.43 19.80
C SER A 90 1.76 11.75 20.60
N TYR A 91 1.75 12.86 21.33
CA TYR A 91 0.58 13.28 22.12
C TYR A 91 -0.57 13.75 21.24
N VAL A 92 -0.27 14.55 20.21
CA VAL A 92 -1.24 14.98 19.20
C VAL A 92 -1.74 13.80 18.37
N ALA A 93 -0.88 12.82 18.08
CA ALA A 93 -1.29 11.56 17.48
C ALA A 93 -2.24 10.76 18.38
N GLY A 94 -2.05 10.85 19.70
CA GLY A 94 -2.96 10.34 20.73
C GLY A 94 -4.42 10.80 20.53
N PHE A 95 -4.61 12.12 20.43
CA PHE A 95 -5.93 12.72 20.23
C PHE A 95 -6.60 12.27 18.93
N ALA A 96 -5.86 12.28 17.81
CA ALA A 96 -6.39 11.78 16.54
C ALA A 96 -6.71 10.29 16.58
N GLY A 97 -5.82 9.47 17.14
CA GLY A 97 -6.06 8.03 17.28
C GLY A 97 -7.32 7.73 18.11
N ASN A 98 -7.54 8.49 19.18
CA ASN A 98 -8.77 8.39 19.98
C ASN A 98 -10.01 8.86 19.20
N ALA A 99 -9.93 10.00 18.53
CA ALA A 99 -11.02 10.54 17.73
C ALA A 99 -11.46 9.59 16.62
N VAL A 100 -10.51 8.94 15.94
CA VAL A 100 -10.81 7.94 14.92
C VAL A 100 -11.37 6.65 15.53
N SER A 101 -10.81 6.20 16.66
CA SER A 101 -11.31 5.01 17.39
C SER A 101 -12.74 5.16 17.90
N THR A 102 -13.18 6.39 18.14
CA THR A 102 -14.48 6.71 18.74
C THR A 102 -15.47 7.28 17.72
N GLU A 103 -15.13 7.21 16.43
CA GLU A 103 -15.93 7.73 15.31
C GLU A 103 -16.24 9.24 15.42
N LEU A 104 -15.43 9.99 16.18
CA LEU A 104 -15.51 11.45 16.25
C LEU A 104 -15.04 12.08 14.93
N ALA A 105 -14.04 11.48 14.29
CA ALA A 105 -13.51 11.87 12.98
C ALA A 105 -13.15 10.62 12.15
N SER A 106 -13.20 10.70 10.82
CA SER A 106 -12.72 9.62 9.98
C SER A 106 -11.20 9.67 9.81
N LEU A 107 -10.58 8.53 9.45
CA LEU A 107 -9.16 8.52 9.11
C LEU A 107 -8.84 9.37 7.86
N ALA A 108 -9.79 9.47 6.93
CA ALA A 108 -9.67 10.31 5.74
C ALA A 108 -9.60 11.81 6.11
N ASP A 109 -10.50 12.29 6.98
CA ASP A 109 -10.49 13.68 7.45
C ASP A 109 -9.17 14.05 8.15
N ILE A 110 -8.64 13.11 8.95
CA ILE A 110 -7.35 13.29 9.62
C ILE A 110 -6.19 13.32 8.61
N SER A 111 -6.26 12.50 7.55
CA SER A 111 -5.21 12.44 6.52
C SER A 111 -5.08 13.72 5.70
N GLU A 112 -6.14 14.53 5.59
CA GLU A 112 -6.08 15.85 4.93
C GLU A 112 -5.18 16.84 5.68
N VAL A 113 -5.08 16.70 7.00
CA VAL A 113 -4.27 17.60 7.84
C VAL A 113 -2.77 17.31 7.68
N THR A 114 -2.41 16.08 7.34
CA THR A 114 -1.03 15.60 7.18
C THR A 114 -0.64 15.33 5.72
N GLU A 115 -1.50 15.75 4.78
CA GLU A 115 -1.28 15.52 3.37
C GLU A 115 0.03 16.14 2.89
N ASN A 116 0.61 15.52 1.87
CA ASN A 116 1.88 15.88 1.27
C ASN A 116 3.09 15.83 2.21
N GLY A 117 2.98 15.14 3.36
CA GLY A 117 4.02 15.09 4.38
C GLY A 117 4.00 16.27 5.35
N ALA A 118 2.91 17.04 5.38
CA ALA A 118 2.73 18.10 6.36
C ALA A 118 2.81 17.52 7.78
N HIS A 119 3.59 18.18 8.65
CA HIS A 119 3.81 17.75 10.03
C HIS A 119 4.35 16.31 10.17
N TYR A 120 5.12 15.82 9.19
CA TYR A 120 5.77 14.51 9.28
C TYR A 120 6.63 14.41 10.56
N PRO A 121 6.54 13.32 11.36
CA PRO A 121 5.92 12.02 11.05
C PRO A 121 4.52 11.79 11.64
N LEU A 122 3.71 12.83 11.85
CA LEU A 122 2.44 12.75 12.61
C LEU A 122 1.50 11.61 12.13
N PHE A 123 1.22 11.50 10.83
CA PHE A 123 0.28 10.49 10.33
C PHE A 123 0.72 9.06 10.67
N MET A 124 2.03 8.77 10.58
CA MET A 124 2.56 7.46 10.96
C MET A 124 2.35 7.18 12.45
N LEU A 125 2.53 8.19 13.30
CA LEU A 125 2.32 8.08 14.73
C LEU A 125 0.84 7.85 15.07
N ILE A 126 -0.09 8.43 14.31
CA ILE A 126 -1.53 8.20 14.45
C ILE A 126 -1.86 6.74 14.17
N LEU A 127 -1.32 6.18 13.08
CA LEU A 127 -1.48 4.75 12.76
C LEU A 127 -0.87 3.86 13.84
N GLN A 128 0.32 4.18 14.37
CA GLN A 128 0.94 3.43 15.47
C GLN A 128 0.09 3.49 16.76
N GLN A 129 -0.49 4.66 17.07
CA GLN A 129 -1.36 4.80 18.23
C GLN A 129 -2.63 3.96 18.07
N PHE A 130 -3.26 3.99 16.89
CA PHE A 130 -4.43 3.17 16.61
C PHE A 130 -4.08 1.67 16.65
N HIS A 131 -2.92 1.27 16.10
CA HIS A 131 -2.43 -0.10 16.20
C HIS A 131 -2.30 -0.54 17.67
N LYS A 132 -1.74 0.32 18.53
CA LYS A 132 -1.56 0.05 19.95
C LYS A 132 -2.90 -0.13 20.69
N THR A 133 -3.93 0.64 20.34
CA THR A 133 -5.22 0.64 21.06
C THR A 133 -6.24 -0.35 20.49
N GLN A 134 -6.30 -0.51 19.17
CA GLN A 134 -7.32 -1.28 18.46
C GLN A 134 -6.79 -2.58 17.85
N GLY A 135 -5.47 -2.73 17.75
CA GLY A 135 -4.83 -3.91 17.19
C GLY A 135 -4.79 -3.94 15.66
N LYS A 136 -4.07 -4.94 15.14
CA LYS A 136 -3.72 -5.10 13.72
C LYS A 136 -4.96 -5.21 12.81
N VAL A 137 -5.94 -6.03 13.19
CA VAL A 137 -7.12 -6.33 12.35
C VAL A 137 -7.95 -5.07 12.13
N ASN A 138 -8.32 -4.37 13.21
CA ASN A 138 -9.12 -3.15 13.15
C ASN A 138 -8.40 -2.05 12.37
N LEU A 139 -7.09 -1.89 12.56
CA LEU A 139 -6.32 -0.89 11.81
C LEU A 139 -6.28 -1.22 10.32
N THR A 140 -6.07 -2.48 9.95
CA THR A 140 -6.02 -2.90 8.54
C THR A 140 -7.34 -2.61 7.84
N GLN A 141 -8.46 -2.95 8.50
CA GLN A 141 -9.79 -2.69 7.97
C GLN A 141 -10.05 -1.18 7.84
N LEU A 142 -9.85 -0.41 8.91
CA LEU A 142 -10.02 1.04 8.91
C LEU A 142 -9.19 1.72 7.81
N PHE A 143 -7.92 1.33 7.66
CA PHE A 143 -7.03 1.89 6.67
C PHE A 143 -7.53 1.62 5.24
N ASN A 144 -7.93 0.37 4.96
CA ASN A 144 -8.49 0.00 3.65
C ASN A 144 -9.78 0.76 3.34
N ASP A 145 -10.69 0.86 4.31
CA ASP A 145 -11.98 1.54 4.16
C ASP A 145 -11.80 3.05 3.93
N SER A 146 -10.77 3.65 4.53
CA SER A 146 -10.46 5.08 4.39
C SER A 146 -9.98 5.49 3.01
N LYS A 147 -9.46 4.53 2.21
CA LYS A 147 -8.83 4.77 0.89
C LYS A 147 -7.67 5.78 0.91
N VAL A 148 -7.08 6.04 2.08
CA VAL A 148 -5.95 6.96 2.21
C VAL A 148 -4.72 6.38 1.50
N ASN A 149 -4.12 7.17 0.61
CA ASN A 149 -2.85 6.81 -0.02
C ASN A 149 -1.68 7.19 0.90
N LEU A 150 -1.01 6.19 1.47
CA LEU A 150 0.08 6.42 2.41
C LEU A 150 1.29 7.13 1.80
N LEU A 151 1.55 6.97 0.49
CA LEU A 151 2.61 7.70 -0.20
C LEU A 151 2.36 9.21 -0.18
N ASN A 152 1.10 9.63 -0.26
CA ASN A 152 0.75 11.06 -0.19
C ASN A 152 0.93 11.64 1.22
N GLN A 153 1.11 10.80 2.25
CA GLN A 153 1.34 11.21 3.63
C GLN A 153 2.84 11.34 3.95
N LEU A 154 3.72 11.04 2.99
CA LEU A 154 5.17 11.19 3.12
C LEU A 154 5.65 12.52 2.51
N PRO A 155 6.74 13.10 3.05
CA PRO A 155 7.46 14.19 2.39
C PRO A 155 7.81 13.80 0.95
N GLU A 156 7.81 14.77 0.03
CA GLU A 156 8.01 14.52 -1.41
C GLU A 156 9.26 13.69 -1.71
N VAL A 157 10.35 13.95 -0.98
CA VAL A 157 11.64 13.23 -1.10
C VAL A 157 11.56 11.74 -0.72
N ASP A 158 10.58 11.37 0.10
CA ASP A 158 10.40 10.01 0.62
C ASP A 158 9.27 9.24 -0.10
N ARG A 159 8.63 9.81 -1.14
CA ARG A 159 7.49 9.20 -1.86
C ARG A 159 7.89 8.09 -2.83
N THR A 160 8.62 7.10 -2.32
CA THR A 160 8.99 5.89 -3.07
C THR A 160 8.47 4.65 -2.33
N LYS A 161 8.23 3.56 -3.08
CA LYS A 161 7.78 2.30 -2.50
C LYS A 161 8.81 1.70 -1.54
N ASP A 162 10.10 1.80 -1.90
CA ASP A 162 11.21 1.31 -1.07
C ASP A 162 11.28 2.08 0.25
N ARG A 163 11.24 3.42 0.18
CA ARG A 163 11.29 4.26 1.37
C ARG A 163 10.07 4.09 2.26
N LEU A 164 8.89 3.95 1.66
CA LEU A 164 7.67 3.62 2.39
C LEU A 164 7.81 2.27 3.11
N SER A 165 8.38 1.26 2.46
CA SER A 165 8.60 -0.06 3.07
C SER A 165 9.51 0.03 4.29
N GLU A 166 10.63 0.77 4.20
CA GLU A 166 11.54 1.00 5.34
C GLU A 166 10.83 1.70 6.50
N ILE A 167 10.08 2.78 6.22
CA ILE A 167 9.34 3.53 7.24
C ILE A 167 8.30 2.65 7.94
N LEU A 168 7.59 1.81 7.19
CA LEU A 168 6.62 0.86 7.74
C LEU A 168 7.29 -0.22 8.59
N GLU A 169 8.48 -0.69 8.20
CA GLU A 169 9.28 -1.67 8.96
C GLU A 169 9.74 -1.10 10.30
N ASP A 170 10.37 0.08 10.28
CA ASP A 170 10.84 0.80 11.47
C ASP A 170 9.72 1.06 12.49
N ARG A 171 8.48 1.17 12.00
CA ARG A 171 7.29 1.52 12.80
C ARG A 171 6.40 0.33 13.14
N GLY A 172 6.73 -0.87 12.67
CA GLY A 172 5.91 -2.08 12.87
C GLY A 172 4.53 -2.01 12.21
N LEU A 173 4.42 -1.30 11.07
CA LEU A 173 3.19 -1.10 10.31
C LEU A 173 3.20 -1.80 8.94
N THR A 174 4.18 -2.66 8.67
CA THR A 174 4.34 -3.37 7.38
C THR A 174 3.11 -4.14 6.91
N PHE A 175 2.24 -4.55 7.83
CA PHE A 175 0.99 -5.23 7.52
C PHE A 175 -0.05 -4.36 6.81
N LEU A 176 0.08 -3.03 6.84
CA LEU A 176 -0.80 -2.13 6.08
C LEU A 176 -0.56 -2.21 4.57
N PHE A 177 0.63 -2.65 4.16
CA PHE A 177 0.99 -2.88 2.77
C PHE A 177 1.50 -4.31 2.60
N PRO A 178 0.62 -5.32 2.74
CA PRO A 178 1.01 -6.72 2.63
C PRO A 178 1.67 -7.00 1.29
N LEU A 179 1.25 -6.33 0.22
CA LEU A 179 1.80 -6.49 -1.13
C LEU A 179 3.26 -6.02 -1.26
N LEU A 180 3.65 -4.90 -0.62
CA LEU A 180 5.05 -4.46 -0.60
C LEU A 180 5.91 -5.43 0.20
N ARG A 181 5.37 -5.92 1.34
CA ARG A 181 6.04 -6.93 2.16
C ARG A 181 6.23 -8.23 1.39
N ILE A 182 5.18 -8.71 0.73
CA ILE A 182 5.18 -9.92 -0.10
C ILE A 182 6.31 -9.85 -1.13
N GLN A 183 6.42 -8.76 -1.89
CA GLN A 183 7.48 -8.67 -2.90
C GLN A 183 8.89 -8.77 -2.29
N SER A 184 9.14 -8.10 -1.17
CA SER A 184 10.42 -8.15 -0.45
C SER A 184 10.72 -9.54 0.14
N GLU A 185 9.72 -10.18 0.77
CA GLU A 185 9.85 -11.52 1.35
C GLU A 185 10.06 -12.59 0.26
N LEU A 186 9.32 -12.52 -0.86
CA LEU A 186 9.51 -13.41 -2.01
C LEU A 186 10.93 -13.26 -2.58
N TRP A 187 11.43 -12.03 -2.70
CA TRP A 187 12.80 -11.78 -3.17
C TRP A 187 13.84 -12.39 -2.22
N LYS A 188 13.71 -12.15 -0.91
CA LYS A 188 14.60 -12.75 0.10
C LYS A 188 14.57 -14.28 0.05
N GLN A 189 13.40 -14.88 -0.14
CA GLN A 189 13.26 -16.34 -0.22
C GLN A 189 13.97 -16.90 -1.46
N LEU A 190 13.82 -16.29 -2.64
CA LEU A 190 14.54 -16.73 -3.84
C LEU A 190 16.06 -16.60 -3.71
N GLN A 191 16.54 -15.54 -3.07
CA GLN A 191 17.98 -15.36 -2.83
C GLN A 191 18.55 -16.40 -1.86
N ALA A 192 17.75 -16.82 -0.87
CA ALA A 192 18.16 -17.81 0.13
C ALA A 192 18.12 -19.25 -0.42
N ASP A 193 17.04 -19.62 -1.12
CA ASP A 193 16.87 -20.92 -1.73
C ASP A 193 16.04 -20.81 -3.03
N PRO A 194 16.68 -20.81 -4.22
CA PRO A 194 16.00 -20.69 -5.50
C PRO A 194 15.32 -21.99 -5.96
N ASN A 195 15.10 -22.97 -5.08
CA ASN A 195 14.37 -24.19 -5.39
C ASN A 195 12.86 -23.90 -5.59
N PRO A 196 12.27 -24.19 -6.76
CA PRO A 196 10.86 -23.88 -7.04
C PRO A 196 9.87 -24.55 -6.08
N ASN A 197 10.16 -25.77 -5.62
CA ASN A 197 9.27 -26.49 -4.70
C ASN A 197 9.29 -25.86 -3.29
N GLN A 198 10.48 -25.46 -2.82
CA GLN A 198 10.61 -24.77 -1.52
C GLN A 198 10.01 -23.36 -1.59
N PHE A 199 10.21 -22.65 -2.71
CA PHE A 199 9.61 -21.35 -2.94
C PHE A 199 8.07 -21.42 -2.93
N TYR A 200 7.48 -22.38 -3.67
CA TYR A 200 6.04 -22.61 -3.66
C TYR A 200 5.51 -22.97 -2.27
N LYS A 201 6.19 -23.88 -1.57
CA LYS A 201 5.83 -24.26 -0.19
C LYS A 201 5.85 -23.06 0.74
N TRP A 202 6.89 -22.23 0.67
CA TRP A 202 7.01 -21.03 1.48
C TRP A 202 5.83 -20.07 1.25
N ILE A 203 5.44 -19.85 -0.02
CA ILE A 203 4.27 -19.02 -0.36
C ILE A 203 3.02 -19.55 0.34
N LYS A 204 2.75 -20.85 0.23
CA LYS A 204 1.55 -21.49 0.80
C LYS A 204 1.52 -21.45 2.34
N GLU A 205 2.67 -21.46 2.99
CA GLU A 205 2.78 -21.46 4.46
C GLU A 205 2.76 -20.05 5.08
N ASN A 206 3.23 -19.03 4.35
CA ASN A 206 3.46 -17.69 4.90
C ASN A 206 2.46 -16.63 4.41
N LEU A 207 1.75 -16.88 3.30
CA LEU A 207 0.73 -15.97 2.78
C LEU A 207 -0.67 -16.51 3.06
N ASP A 208 -1.56 -15.60 3.47
CA ASP A 208 -2.98 -15.90 3.61
C ASP A 208 -3.55 -16.35 2.25
N PRO A 209 -4.32 -17.46 2.20
CA PRO A 209 -4.98 -17.90 0.98
C PRO A 209 -5.80 -16.82 0.26
N ALA A 210 -6.35 -15.84 0.97
CA ALA A 210 -7.06 -14.70 0.39
C ALA A 210 -6.16 -13.81 -0.50
N HIS A 211 -4.85 -13.83 -0.30
CA HIS A 211 -3.90 -13.08 -1.13
C HIS A 211 -3.50 -13.82 -2.41
N HIS A 212 -3.70 -15.14 -2.51
CA HIS A 212 -3.30 -15.91 -3.70
C HIS A 212 -4.07 -15.55 -4.97
N THR A 213 -5.24 -14.91 -4.83
CA THR A 213 -6.08 -14.41 -5.92
C THR A 213 -6.02 -12.89 -6.04
N ASN A 214 -5.15 -12.22 -5.30
CA ASN A 214 -5.00 -10.77 -5.35
C ASN A 214 -4.08 -10.37 -6.51
N PRO A 215 -4.49 -9.44 -7.39
CA PRO A 215 -3.64 -8.95 -8.48
C PRO A 215 -2.29 -8.41 -8.02
N GLY A 216 -2.24 -7.76 -6.86
CA GLY A 216 -0.98 -7.27 -6.30
C GLY A 216 0.00 -8.38 -5.91
N PHE A 217 -0.48 -9.54 -5.47
CA PHE A 217 0.38 -10.69 -5.20
C PHE A 217 0.97 -11.23 -6.51
N ILE A 218 0.15 -11.34 -7.55
CA ILE A 218 0.62 -11.77 -8.88
C ILE A 218 1.66 -10.79 -9.43
N ASN A 219 1.44 -9.49 -9.24
CA ASN A 219 2.41 -8.47 -9.62
C ASN A 219 3.76 -8.65 -8.91
N ALA A 220 3.73 -8.87 -7.59
CA ALA A 220 4.92 -9.12 -6.81
C ALA A 220 5.64 -10.41 -7.25
N LEU A 221 4.90 -11.52 -7.41
CA LEU A 221 5.41 -12.82 -7.82
C LEU A 221 6.10 -12.75 -9.19
N MET A 222 5.42 -12.19 -10.19
CA MET A 222 5.96 -12.05 -11.53
C MET A 222 7.19 -11.15 -11.56
N THR A 223 7.13 -9.99 -10.90
CA THR A 223 8.26 -9.05 -10.86
C THR A 223 9.50 -9.71 -10.25
N VAL A 224 9.34 -10.44 -9.15
CA VAL A 224 10.43 -11.13 -8.45
C VAL A 224 11.03 -12.26 -9.29
N LEU A 225 10.19 -13.09 -9.92
CA LEU A 225 10.66 -14.19 -10.76
C LEU A 225 11.35 -13.71 -12.04
N VAL A 226 10.75 -12.75 -12.76
CA VAL A 226 11.37 -12.16 -13.97
C VAL A 226 12.70 -11.51 -13.62
N LYS A 227 12.76 -10.75 -12.51
CA LYS A 227 13.99 -10.14 -12.02
C LYS A 227 15.06 -11.18 -11.71
N TYR A 228 14.72 -12.22 -10.95
CA TYR A 228 15.65 -13.29 -10.60
C TYR A 228 16.19 -13.98 -11.86
N ILE A 229 15.28 -14.43 -12.73
CA ILE A 229 15.63 -15.19 -13.94
C ILE A 229 16.55 -14.37 -14.84
N THR A 230 16.24 -13.10 -15.07
CA THR A 230 17.01 -12.24 -15.97
C THR A 230 18.37 -11.86 -15.39
N GLN A 231 18.47 -11.59 -14.08
CA GLN A 231 19.75 -11.33 -13.41
C GLN A 231 20.71 -12.54 -13.44
N GLU A 232 20.16 -13.76 -13.42
CA GLU A 232 20.94 -14.99 -13.55
C GLU A 232 21.32 -15.32 -15.02
N THR A 233 20.78 -14.59 -16.00
CA THR A 233 20.88 -14.93 -17.43
C THR A 233 21.17 -13.74 -18.33
N THR A 234 20.13 -13.06 -18.82
CA THR A 234 20.19 -12.09 -19.93
C THR A 234 20.48 -10.65 -19.48
N LEU A 235 20.50 -10.39 -18.17
CA LEU A 235 20.75 -9.08 -17.56
C LEU A 235 21.82 -9.16 -16.45
N VAL A 236 22.84 -9.99 -16.66
CA VAL A 236 24.03 -10.01 -15.79
C VAL A 236 24.73 -8.64 -15.77
N GLU A 237 25.44 -8.35 -14.68
CA GLU A 237 26.12 -7.06 -14.49
C GLU A 237 27.06 -6.73 -15.67
N GLY A 238 26.93 -5.52 -16.23
CA GLY A 238 27.71 -5.07 -17.39
C GLY A 238 27.17 -5.48 -18.76
N TYR A 239 26.03 -6.16 -18.86
CA TYR A 239 25.42 -6.51 -20.14
C TYR A 239 24.81 -5.30 -20.87
N ASP A 240 25.05 -5.19 -22.18
CA ASP A 240 24.48 -4.14 -23.04
C ASP A 240 23.03 -4.47 -23.45
N GLN A 241 22.09 -3.82 -22.77
CA GLN A 241 20.64 -3.97 -22.97
C GLN A 241 20.15 -3.53 -24.36
N THR A 242 20.98 -2.85 -25.15
CA THR A 242 20.65 -2.47 -26.54
C THR A 242 20.92 -3.57 -27.56
N THR A 243 21.60 -4.64 -27.13
CA THR A 243 21.88 -5.82 -27.94
C THR A 243 20.93 -6.97 -27.62
N VAL A 244 20.70 -7.86 -28.60
CA VAL A 244 19.92 -9.07 -28.36
C VAL A 244 20.86 -10.11 -27.72
N PRO A 245 20.47 -10.75 -26.59
CA PRO A 245 21.28 -11.80 -25.97
C PRO A 245 21.59 -12.93 -26.94
N ASP A 246 22.74 -13.59 -26.78
CA ASP A 246 23.04 -14.76 -27.60
C ASP A 246 22.05 -15.90 -27.33
N LYS A 247 21.97 -16.86 -28.27
CA LYS A 247 21.01 -17.97 -28.17
C LYS A 247 21.24 -18.84 -26.92
N ALA A 248 22.47 -18.95 -26.44
CA ALA A 248 22.78 -19.77 -25.26
C ALA A 248 22.20 -19.15 -23.98
N LEU A 249 22.29 -17.82 -23.84
CA LEU A 249 21.68 -17.09 -22.74
C LEU A 249 20.15 -17.10 -22.82
N GLN A 250 19.57 -16.97 -24.03
CA GLN A 250 18.12 -17.09 -24.21
C GLN A 250 17.61 -18.48 -23.82
N GLU A 251 18.32 -19.54 -24.19
CA GLU A 251 17.97 -20.92 -23.81
C GLU A 251 18.11 -21.14 -22.29
N LYS A 252 19.15 -20.58 -21.67
CA LYS A 252 19.34 -20.60 -20.22
C LYS A 252 18.17 -19.89 -19.50
N GLU A 253 17.73 -18.74 -20.02
CA GLU A 253 16.57 -17.99 -19.52
C GLU A 253 15.29 -18.83 -19.60
N LYS A 254 15.00 -19.44 -20.76
CA LYS A 254 13.85 -20.32 -20.97
C LYS A 254 13.88 -21.53 -20.02
N THR A 255 15.03 -22.20 -19.91
CA THR A 255 15.21 -23.34 -19.00
C THR A 255 14.97 -22.96 -17.54
N LEU A 256 15.40 -21.76 -17.13
CA LEU A 256 15.19 -21.31 -15.75
C LEU A 256 13.72 -20.94 -15.51
N LEU A 257 13.05 -20.30 -16.47
CA LEU A 257 11.60 -20.06 -16.41
C LEU A 257 10.80 -21.37 -16.33
N GLU A 258 11.17 -22.38 -17.12
CA GLU A 258 10.53 -23.70 -17.12
C GLU A 258 10.58 -24.37 -15.74
N LYS A 259 11.69 -24.20 -14.99
CA LYS A 259 11.78 -24.68 -13.60
C LYS A 259 10.72 -24.04 -12.68
N PHE A 260 10.34 -22.79 -12.94
CA PHE A 260 9.31 -22.07 -12.17
C PHE A 260 7.91 -22.17 -12.78
N LYS A 261 7.73 -22.85 -13.94
CA LYS A 261 6.44 -23.03 -14.64
C LYS A 261 5.33 -23.46 -13.67
N LEU A 262 5.57 -24.55 -12.92
CA LEU A 262 4.55 -25.10 -12.01
C LEU A 262 4.18 -24.14 -10.87
N VAL A 263 5.11 -23.31 -10.40
CA VAL A 263 4.82 -22.29 -9.38
C VAL A 263 3.89 -21.22 -9.96
N LEU A 264 4.20 -20.72 -11.16
CA LEU A 264 3.38 -19.72 -11.84
C LEU A 264 1.98 -20.26 -12.17
N GLN A 265 1.90 -21.45 -12.76
CA GLN A 265 0.63 -22.10 -13.09
C GLN A 265 -0.24 -22.34 -11.85
N ALA A 266 0.35 -22.68 -10.69
CA ALA A 266 -0.41 -22.87 -9.45
C ALA A 266 -1.19 -21.63 -8.99
N PHE A 267 -0.83 -20.43 -9.47
CA PHE A 267 -1.54 -19.19 -9.15
C PHE A 267 -2.30 -18.60 -10.35
N LEU A 268 -1.88 -18.89 -11.58
CA LEU A 268 -2.37 -18.26 -12.82
C LEU A 268 -3.32 -19.12 -13.67
N HIS A 269 -3.25 -20.45 -13.58
CA HIS A 269 -4.01 -21.34 -14.46
C HIS A 269 -5.52 -21.09 -14.39
N GLU A 270 -6.18 -21.03 -15.55
CA GLU A 270 -7.63 -20.76 -15.72
C GLU A 270 -8.10 -19.43 -15.09
N LYS A 271 -7.20 -18.46 -14.93
CA LYS A 271 -7.51 -17.14 -14.34
C LYS A 271 -7.02 -16.02 -15.23
N THR A 272 -7.75 -15.78 -16.32
CA THR A 272 -7.44 -14.77 -17.35
C THR A 272 -7.09 -13.40 -16.75
N ASP A 273 -7.84 -12.89 -15.76
CA ASP A 273 -7.57 -11.58 -15.14
C ASP A 273 -6.22 -11.52 -14.39
N LEU A 274 -5.83 -12.63 -13.75
CA LEU A 274 -4.54 -12.73 -13.07
C LEU A 274 -3.40 -12.90 -14.09
N GLN A 275 -3.64 -13.61 -15.19
CA GLN A 275 -2.70 -13.71 -16.29
C GLN A 275 -2.47 -12.35 -16.97
N VAL A 276 -3.52 -11.56 -17.21
CA VAL A 276 -3.40 -10.16 -17.67
C VAL A 276 -2.56 -9.33 -16.71
N THR A 277 -2.78 -9.50 -15.40
CA THR A 277 -1.95 -8.86 -14.37
C THR A 277 -0.47 -9.29 -14.49
N ALA A 278 -0.21 -10.57 -14.75
CA ALA A 278 1.15 -11.08 -14.96
C ALA A 278 1.82 -10.46 -16.20
N VAL A 279 1.09 -10.32 -17.30
CA VAL A 279 1.54 -9.64 -18.54
C VAL A 279 1.87 -8.17 -18.28
N TYR A 280 1.01 -7.44 -17.55
CA TYR A 280 1.30 -6.06 -17.13
C TYR A 280 2.54 -5.96 -16.25
N SER A 281 2.74 -6.93 -15.36
CA SER A 281 3.89 -6.95 -14.46
C SER A 281 5.20 -7.10 -15.24
N LEU A 282 5.21 -7.97 -16.26
CA LEU A 282 6.31 -8.08 -17.21
C LEU A 282 6.51 -6.78 -18.01
N GLN A 283 5.45 -6.17 -18.53
CA GLN A 283 5.52 -4.88 -19.23
C GLN A 283 6.20 -3.82 -18.36
N VAL A 284 5.75 -3.65 -17.12
CA VAL A 284 6.28 -2.64 -16.19
C VAL A 284 7.73 -2.95 -15.86
N TYR A 285 8.09 -4.22 -15.65
CA TYR A 285 9.49 -4.62 -15.43
C TYR A 285 10.38 -4.29 -16.64
N CYS A 286 9.94 -4.57 -17.86
CA CYS A 286 10.69 -4.16 -19.05
C CYS A 286 10.76 -2.64 -19.17
N TYR A 287 9.69 -1.90 -18.82
CA TYR A 287 9.67 -0.44 -18.84
C TYR A 287 10.70 0.19 -17.89
N THR A 288 10.84 -0.33 -16.66
CA THR A 288 11.86 0.16 -15.69
C THR A 288 13.29 -0.07 -16.16
N LEU A 289 13.49 -1.05 -17.05
CA LEU A 289 14.76 -1.34 -17.73
C LEU A 289 14.87 -0.67 -19.11
N HIS A 290 13.99 0.28 -19.43
CA HIS A 290 13.97 0.96 -20.73
C HIS A 290 13.80 0.04 -21.96
N PHE A 291 13.10 -1.08 -21.78
CA PHE A 291 12.82 -2.12 -22.77
C PHE A 291 14.09 -2.70 -23.43
N PRO A 292 14.82 -3.61 -22.74
CA PRO A 292 15.96 -4.30 -23.32
C PRO A 292 15.59 -5.01 -24.64
N LYS A 293 16.48 -4.95 -25.63
CA LYS A 293 16.15 -5.29 -27.02
C LYS A 293 15.67 -6.74 -27.15
N GLY A 294 14.43 -6.89 -27.60
CA GLY A 294 13.80 -8.19 -27.85
C GLY A 294 13.40 -8.97 -26.59
N MET A 295 13.55 -8.40 -25.40
CA MET A 295 13.21 -9.07 -24.15
C MET A 295 11.71 -9.31 -24.01
N LEU A 296 10.88 -8.28 -24.19
CA LEU A 296 9.44 -8.39 -23.98
C LEU A 296 8.82 -9.45 -24.89
N LEU A 297 9.13 -9.40 -26.19
CA LEU A 297 8.65 -10.38 -27.16
C LEU A 297 9.09 -11.80 -26.82
N ARG A 298 10.36 -12.01 -26.48
CA ARG A 298 10.87 -13.32 -26.09
C ARG A 298 10.15 -13.88 -24.86
N TRP A 299 9.86 -13.03 -23.88
CA TRP A 299 9.10 -13.43 -22.70
C TRP A 299 7.63 -13.72 -23.00
N PHE A 300 6.98 -12.97 -23.89
CA PHE A 300 5.61 -13.28 -24.36
C PHE A 300 5.55 -14.67 -25.00
N VAL A 301 6.45 -14.95 -25.94
CA VAL A 301 6.56 -16.27 -26.59
C VAL A 301 6.81 -17.36 -25.56
N ASN A 302 7.76 -17.17 -24.63
CA ASN A 302 8.04 -18.18 -23.62
C ASN A 302 6.87 -18.43 -22.65
N LEU A 303 6.13 -17.39 -22.25
CA LEU A 303 4.98 -17.53 -21.37
C LEU A 303 3.82 -18.26 -22.07
N TYR A 304 3.65 -18.03 -23.36
CA TYR A 304 2.70 -18.74 -24.22
C TYR A 304 3.12 -20.21 -24.43
N ASP A 305 4.33 -20.46 -24.94
CA ASP A 305 4.88 -21.81 -25.20
C ASP A 305 4.85 -22.71 -23.96
N LEU A 306 5.06 -22.13 -22.77
CA LEU A 306 5.08 -22.86 -21.51
C LEU A 306 3.68 -22.97 -20.87
N GLU A 307 2.61 -22.51 -21.53
CA GLU A 307 1.23 -22.54 -21.03
C GLU A 307 1.09 -21.87 -19.65
N ILE A 308 1.84 -20.79 -19.43
CA ILE A 308 1.76 -19.98 -18.20
C ILE A 308 0.70 -18.88 -18.36
N VAL A 309 0.60 -18.33 -19.57
CA VAL A 309 -0.38 -17.32 -19.97
C VAL A 309 -1.08 -17.83 -21.21
N GLU A 310 -2.41 -17.87 -21.14
CA GLU A 310 -3.27 -18.30 -22.23
C GLU A 310 -3.47 -17.16 -23.24
N GLU A 311 -3.86 -17.52 -24.45
CA GLU A 311 -4.08 -16.58 -25.56
C GLU A 311 -5.02 -15.43 -25.18
N GLU A 312 -6.17 -15.77 -24.61
CA GLU A 312 -7.20 -14.80 -24.19
C GLU A 312 -6.59 -13.69 -23.31
N ALA A 313 -5.65 -14.02 -22.43
CA ALA A 313 -5.02 -13.03 -21.57
C ALA A 313 -4.10 -12.05 -22.33
N PHE A 314 -3.40 -12.50 -23.38
CA PHE A 314 -2.61 -11.62 -24.23
C PHE A 314 -3.49 -10.68 -25.05
N LEU A 315 -4.60 -11.19 -25.61
CA LEU A 315 -5.56 -10.40 -26.37
C LEU A 315 -6.30 -9.40 -25.47
N LYS A 316 -6.76 -9.85 -24.30
CA LYS A 316 -7.36 -8.97 -23.30
C LYS A 316 -6.40 -7.89 -22.81
N TRP A 317 -5.13 -8.24 -22.58
CA TRP A 317 -4.11 -7.23 -22.31
C TRP A 317 -4.02 -6.26 -23.49
N LYS A 318 -3.91 -6.71 -24.74
CA LYS A 318 -3.79 -5.83 -25.92
C LYS A 318 -4.92 -4.80 -26.02
N GLU A 319 -6.15 -5.21 -25.73
CA GLU A 319 -7.36 -4.38 -25.82
C GLU A 319 -7.57 -3.45 -24.63
N ASP A 320 -6.99 -3.76 -23.48
CA ASP A 320 -7.14 -2.96 -22.28
C ASP A 320 -6.47 -1.58 -22.41
N ILE A 321 -7.28 -0.56 -22.15
CA ILE A 321 -6.98 0.87 -22.25
C ILE A 321 -6.66 1.52 -20.89
N SER A 322 -6.45 0.72 -19.83
CA SER A 322 -6.06 1.25 -18.53
C SER A 322 -4.74 2.03 -18.58
N ASP A 323 -4.74 3.22 -17.99
CA ASP A 323 -3.56 4.07 -17.79
C ASP A 323 -2.83 3.76 -16.47
N ASP A 324 -3.22 2.70 -15.75
CA ASP A 324 -2.64 2.32 -14.46
C ASP A 324 -1.18 1.81 -14.58
N TYR A 325 -0.77 1.39 -15.78
CA TYR A 325 0.52 0.75 -16.03
C TYR A 325 1.35 1.50 -17.09
N PRO A 326 2.56 1.97 -16.76
CA PRO A 326 3.40 2.68 -17.72
C PRO A 326 3.92 1.78 -18.83
N GLY A 327 4.27 2.38 -19.98
CA GLY A 327 5.00 1.72 -21.06
C GLY A 327 4.16 0.97 -22.10
N LYS A 328 2.83 0.98 -21.98
CA LYS A 328 1.90 0.24 -22.86
C LYS A 328 2.16 0.45 -24.35
N GLY A 329 2.24 1.69 -24.81
CA GLY A 329 2.46 1.99 -26.24
C GLY A 329 3.78 1.45 -26.80
N LYS A 330 4.87 1.53 -26.03
CA LYS A 330 6.17 0.95 -26.41
C LYS A 330 6.17 -0.58 -26.36
N ALA A 331 5.42 -1.16 -25.43
CA ALA A 331 5.23 -2.59 -25.32
C ALA A 331 4.49 -3.11 -26.56
N LEU A 332 3.32 -2.56 -26.87
CA LEU A 332 2.56 -2.89 -28.08
C LEU A 332 3.42 -2.81 -29.34
N PHE A 333 4.22 -1.75 -29.50
CA PHE A 333 5.12 -1.63 -30.66
C PHE A 333 6.08 -2.83 -30.83
N GLN A 334 6.53 -3.46 -29.73
CA GLN A 334 7.45 -4.60 -29.79
C GLN A 334 6.77 -5.94 -30.07
N VAL A 335 5.51 -6.11 -29.67
CA VAL A 335 4.83 -7.41 -29.68
C VAL A 335 3.64 -7.48 -30.65
N ASN A 336 3.22 -6.37 -31.26
CA ASN A 336 2.01 -6.32 -32.08
C ASN A 336 2.00 -7.33 -33.22
N GLN A 337 3.14 -7.55 -33.88
CA GLN A 337 3.23 -8.56 -34.95
C GLN A 337 2.94 -9.97 -34.43
N TRP A 338 3.45 -10.31 -33.25
CA TRP A 338 3.20 -11.62 -32.63
C TRP A 338 1.74 -11.76 -32.14
N LEU A 339 1.16 -10.69 -31.61
CA LEU A 339 -0.26 -10.69 -31.21
C LEU A 339 -1.22 -10.77 -32.40
N THR A 340 -0.85 -10.21 -33.56
CA THR A 340 -1.62 -10.39 -34.79
C THR A 340 -1.57 -11.84 -35.24
N TRP A 341 -0.38 -12.45 -35.25
CA TRP A 341 -0.23 -13.87 -35.55
C TRP A 341 -1.03 -14.76 -34.59
N LEU A 342 -1.03 -14.44 -33.29
CA LEU A 342 -1.76 -15.20 -32.27
C LEU A 342 -3.27 -15.23 -32.59
N ALA A 343 -3.89 -14.07 -32.79
CA ALA A 343 -5.31 -13.96 -33.11
C ALA A 343 -5.70 -14.57 -34.47
N GLU A 344 -4.81 -14.54 -35.45
CA GLU A 344 -5.05 -15.14 -36.78
C GLU A 344 -4.96 -16.68 -36.72
N ALA A 345 -4.06 -17.23 -35.90
CA ALA A 345 -3.94 -18.68 -35.73
C ALA A 345 -5.18 -19.30 -35.06
N GLU A 346 -5.78 -18.61 -34.08
CA GLU A 346 -7.05 -19.03 -33.44
C GLU A 346 -8.20 -19.11 -34.45
N SER A 347 -8.33 -18.09 -35.32
CA SER A 347 -9.39 -18.03 -36.32
C SER A 347 -9.32 -19.19 -37.33
N GLU A 348 -8.11 -19.67 -37.66
CA GLU A 348 -7.90 -20.81 -38.56
C GLU A 348 -8.21 -22.17 -37.88
N GLU A 349 -7.89 -22.33 -36.59
CA GLU A 349 -8.18 -23.57 -35.84
C GLU A 349 -9.69 -23.75 -35.55
N GLU A 350 -10.43 -22.66 -35.30
CA GLU A 350 -11.89 -22.70 -35.14
C GLU A 350 -12.62 -23.08 -36.45
N GLU A 351 -12.15 -22.60 -37.61
CA GLU A 351 -12.73 -22.95 -38.92
C GLU A 351 -12.49 -24.41 -39.34
N GLU A 352 -11.42 -25.05 -38.86
CA GLU A 352 -11.13 -26.47 -39.13
C GLU A 352 -11.88 -27.45 -38.19
N GLY A 353 -12.27 -27.01 -36.98
CA GLY A 353 -12.98 -27.85 -36.00
C GLY A 353 -14.49 -28.01 -36.24
N ASP A 354 -15.08 -27.18 -37.11
CA ASP A 354 -16.51 -27.17 -37.44
C ASP A 354 -16.85 -27.84 -38.80
N ASN A 355 -15.85 -28.49 -39.45
CA ASN A 355 -16.03 -29.34 -40.65
C ASN A 355 -15.90 -30.84 -40.33
#